data_AF-A0A3M1GS57-F1
#
_entry.id   AF-A0A3M1GS57-F1
#
_cell.length_a   1.000
_cell.length_b   1.000
_cell.length_c   1.000
_cell.angle_alpha   90.00
_cell.angle_beta   90.00
_cell.angle_gamma   90.00
#
_symmetry.space_group_name_H-M   'P 1'
#
loop_
_entity.id
_entity.type
_entity.pdbx_description
1 polymer ?
#
loop_
_entity_poly.entity_id
_entity_poly.type
_entity_poly.pdbx_seq_one_letter_code
_entity_poly.pdbx_strand_id
1 'polypeptide(L)'
;MSPTSPPPDRPPHRTVLELSRSQPVTRLESAHPEPVCAEDLVALEAPLELRVDGETLAVLMRTPGCDEELAVGWLRAEGVLERPDDLLGLEREGGRIAATLGAAA
;
A
#
# COMPACT_ATOMS: atom_id res chain seq x y z
N MET A 1 22.25 8.15 21.37
CA MET A 1 22.35 7.15 20.29
C MET A 1 22.33 7.91 18.98
N SER A 2 23.37 7.80 18.17
CA SER A 2 23.41 8.50 16.87
C SER A 2 22.46 7.78 15.89
N PRO A 3 21.68 8.51 15.07
CA PRO A 3 20.90 7.87 14.02
C PRO A 3 21.86 7.21 13.03
N THR A 4 21.73 5.90 12.83
CA THR A 4 22.45 5.14 11.81
C THR A 4 22.12 5.73 10.44
N SER A 5 23.15 6.13 9.68
CA SER A 5 22.98 6.57 8.30
C SER A 5 22.28 5.48 7.49
N PRO A 6 21.29 5.82 6.64
CA PRO A 6 20.65 4.84 5.78
C PRO A 6 21.70 4.23 4.82
N PRO A 7 21.51 2.97 4.40
CA PRO A 7 22.41 2.33 3.45
C PRO A 7 22.46 3.13 2.14
N PRO A 8 23.60 3.10 1.43
CA PRO A 8 23.93 4.03 0.34
C PRO A 8 23.03 3.94 -0.90
N ASP A 9 22.14 2.94 -0.97
CA ASP A 9 21.33 2.64 -2.15
C ASP A 9 19.82 2.61 -1.84
N ARG A 10 19.39 3.27 -0.76
CA ARG A 10 17.96 3.37 -0.45
C ARG A 10 17.28 4.24 -1.51
N PRO A 11 16.30 3.73 -2.28
CA PRO A 11 15.57 4.56 -3.23
C PRO A 11 14.90 5.73 -2.49
N PRO A 12 14.72 6.89 -3.16
CA PRO A 12 14.08 8.04 -2.54
C PRO A 12 12.69 7.61 -2.00
N HIS A 13 12.40 7.98 -0.76
CA HIS A 13 11.07 7.77 -0.19
C HIS A 13 10.08 8.62 -0.98
N ARG A 14 9.25 7.99 -1.82
CA ARG A 14 8.12 8.68 -2.44
C ARG A 14 7.13 9.01 -1.33
N THR A 15 6.67 10.26 -1.28
CA THR A 15 5.72 10.66 -0.25
C THR A 15 4.36 10.06 -0.59
N VAL A 16 3.68 9.44 0.38
CA VAL A 16 2.35 8.81 0.18
C VAL A 16 1.37 9.77 -0.50
N LEU A 17 1.43 11.06 -0.13
CA LEU A 17 0.58 12.13 -0.68
C LEU A 17 0.84 12.43 -2.17
N GLU A 18 2.03 12.16 -2.68
CA GLU A 18 2.39 12.40 -4.10
C GLU A 18 1.86 11.30 -5.02
N LEU A 19 1.49 10.14 -4.47
CA LEU A 19 1.03 8.97 -5.21
C LEU A 19 -0.44 8.63 -4.97
N SER A 20 -1.00 9.11 -3.87
CA SER A 20 -2.40 8.88 -3.50
C SER A 20 -3.35 9.68 -4.37
N ARG A 21 -4.32 9.00 -5.00
CA ARG A 21 -5.46 9.66 -5.64
C ARG A 21 -6.44 10.15 -4.58
N SER A 22 -7.01 11.33 -4.78
CA SER A 22 -8.06 11.90 -3.94
C SER A 22 -9.35 12.12 -4.74
N GLN A 23 -10.49 11.98 -4.06
CA GLN A 23 -11.82 12.24 -4.59
C GLN A 23 -12.36 13.57 -4.03
N PRO A 24 -12.95 14.46 -4.87
CA PRO A 24 -13.68 15.61 -4.38
C PRO A 24 -14.98 15.18 -3.69
N VAL A 25 -15.27 15.81 -2.55
CA VAL A 25 -16.50 15.62 -1.80
C VAL A 25 -17.05 16.97 -1.36
N THR A 26 -18.36 17.02 -1.11
CA THR A 26 -18.98 18.15 -0.42
C THR A 26 -19.07 17.80 1.06
N ARG A 27 -18.29 18.49 1.88
CA ARG A 27 -18.41 18.40 3.33
C ARG A 27 -19.58 19.27 3.79
N LEU A 28 -20.44 18.68 4.63
CA LEU A 28 -21.54 19.37 5.29
C LEU A 28 -21.16 19.64 6.75
N GLU A 29 -21.16 20.90 7.15
CA GLU A 29 -20.84 21.29 8.53
C GLU A 29 -22.12 21.35 9.38
N SER A 30 -22.19 20.53 10.43
CA SER A 30 -23.35 20.41 11.31
C SER A 30 -23.34 21.37 12.51
N ALA A 31 -22.23 22.12 12.71
CA ALA A 31 -22.08 23.06 13.82
C ALA A 31 -22.76 24.42 13.58
N HIS A 32 -23.16 24.70 12.33
CA HIS A 32 -23.86 25.93 11.96
C HIS A 32 -25.38 25.72 11.97
N PRO A 33 -26.16 26.72 12.43
CA PRO A 33 -27.63 26.66 12.39
C PRO A 33 -28.19 26.58 10.96
N GLU A 34 -27.41 27.01 9.97
CA GLU A 34 -27.68 26.81 8.55
C GLU A 34 -26.63 25.88 7.92
N PRO A 35 -27.03 24.97 7.01
CA PRO A 35 -26.10 24.01 6.41
C PRO A 35 -25.06 24.73 5.53
N VAL A 36 -23.80 24.69 5.98
CA VAL A 36 -22.66 25.18 5.21
C VAL A 36 -22.04 24.03 4.42
N CYS A 37 -22.04 24.16 3.09
CA CYS A 37 -21.38 23.23 2.18
C CYS A 37 -19.98 23.76 1.82
N ALA A 38 -18.95 22.93 2.00
CA ALA A 38 -17.58 23.23 1.60
C ALA A 38 -17.03 22.14 0.69
N GLU A 39 -16.23 22.53 -0.30
CA GLU A 39 -15.45 21.56 -1.09
C GLU A 39 -14.33 20.99 -0.21
N ASP A 40 -14.12 19.68 -0.32
CA ASP A 40 -13.03 18.98 0.36
C ASP A 40 -12.50 17.83 -0.50
N LEU A 41 -11.34 17.30 -0.14
CA LEU A 41 -10.72 16.14 -0.77
C LEU A 41 -10.59 15.00 0.23
N VAL A 42 -10.98 13.80 -0.19
CA VAL A 42 -10.82 12.57 0.60
C VAL A 42 -9.91 11.61 -0.12
N ALA A 43 -9.04 10.92 0.62
CA ALA A 43 -8.19 9.87 0.06
C ALA A 43 -9.04 8.75 -0.55
N LEU A 44 -8.68 8.29 -1.75
CA LEU A 44 -9.32 7.13 -2.34
C LEU A 44 -8.80 5.86 -1.67
N GLU A 45 -9.72 4.96 -1.32
CA GLU A 45 -9.40 3.60 -0.92
C GLU A 45 -9.89 2.60 -1.96
N ALA A 46 -9.10 1.56 -2.22
CA ALA A 46 -9.47 0.48 -3.09
C ALA A 46 -8.90 -0.86 -2.58
N PRO A 47 -9.58 -1.98 -2.87
CA PRO A 47 -9.10 -3.30 -2.49
C PRO A 47 -7.83 -3.69 -3.27
N LEU A 48 -6.88 -4.34 -2.58
CA LEU A 48 -5.73 -5.06 -3.16
C LEU A 48 -5.93 -6.53 -2.94
N GLU A 49 -6.07 -7.31 -3.99
CA GLU A 49 -5.96 -8.75 -3.89
C GLU A 49 -4.47 -9.14 -3.88
N LEU A 50 -4.01 -9.76 -2.80
CA LEU A 50 -2.66 -10.31 -2.70
C LEU A 50 -2.71 -11.83 -2.87
N ARG A 51 -1.94 -12.34 -3.82
CA ARG A 51 -1.82 -13.76 -4.11
C ARG A 51 -0.40 -14.25 -3.90
N VAL A 52 -0.27 -15.50 -3.47
CA VAL A 52 1.01 -16.20 -3.35
C VAL A 52 0.87 -17.56 -4.04
N ASP A 53 1.81 -17.89 -4.93
CA ASP A 53 1.88 -19.17 -5.64
C ASP A 53 0.54 -19.59 -6.31
N GLY A 54 -0.21 -18.59 -6.80
CA GLY A 54 -1.48 -18.78 -7.48
C GLY A 54 -2.71 -18.77 -6.58
N GLU A 55 -2.59 -18.69 -5.26
CA GLU A 55 -3.73 -18.65 -4.33
C GLU A 55 -3.94 -17.27 -3.72
N THR A 56 -5.20 -16.89 -3.47
CA THR A 56 -5.53 -15.64 -2.80
C THR A 56 -5.26 -15.76 -1.31
N LEU A 57 -4.30 -14.96 -0.84
CA LEU A 57 -3.88 -14.93 0.54
C LEU A 57 -4.69 -13.93 1.37
N ALA A 58 -4.88 -12.72 0.82
CA ALA A 58 -5.59 -11.65 1.50
C ALA A 58 -6.19 -10.62 0.52
N VAL A 59 -7.17 -9.86 1.00
CA VAL A 59 -7.64 -8.63 0.35
C VAL A 59 -7.44 -7.46 1.31
N LEU A 60 -6.61 -6.49 0.92
CA LEU A 60 -6.26 -5.32 1.74
C LEU A 60 -6.99 -4.08 1.27
N MET A 61 -7.52 -3.26 2.19
CA MET A 61 -7.90 -1.89 1.85
C MET A 61 -6.65 -1.02 1.84
N ARG A 62 -6.43 -0.29 0.75
CA ARG A 62 -5.28 0.61 0.62
C ARG A 62 -5.64 1.87 -0.13
N THR A 63 -4.83 2.90 0.07
CA THR A 63 -4.72 4.00 -0.88
C THR A 63 -3.79 3.56 -2.03
N PRO A 64 -4.25 3.49 -3.29
CA PRO A 64 -3.42 3.00 -4.40
C PRO A 64 -2.21 3.89 -4.66
N GLY A 65 -1.05 3.28 -4.93
CA GLY A 65 0.15 4.02 -5.36
C GLY A 65 1.49 3.31 -5.12
N CYS A 66 1.60 2.52 -4.05
CA CYS A 66 2.81 1.76 -3.66
C CYS A 66 2.48 0.28 -3.42
N ASP A 67 1.79 -0.34 -4.38
CA ASP A 67 1.16 -1.65 -4.18
C ASP A 67 2.20 -2.78 -4.01
N GLU A 68 3.33 -2.66 -4.70
CA GLU A 68 4.42 -3.64 -4.67
C GLU A 68 5.17 -3.58 -3.34
N GLU A 69 5.54 -2.37 -2.90
CA GLU A 69 6.18 -2.17 -1.60
C GLU A 69 5.27 -2.57 -0.44
N LEU A 70 3.97 -2.26 -0.55
CA LEU A 70 2.97 -2.71 0.41
C LEU A 70 2.89 -4.24 0.44
N ALA A 71 2.83 -4.92 -0.70
CA ALA A 71 2.75 -6.37 -0.77
C ALA A 71 3.98 -7.03 -0.13
N VAL A 72 5.19 -6.60 -0.47
CA VAL A 72 6.43 -7.13 0.12
C VAL A 72 6.48 -6.88 1.63
N GLY A 73 6.14 -5.65 2.06
CA GLY A 73 6.11 -5.29 3.48
C GLY A 73 5.08 -6.09 4.28
N TRP A 74 3.90 -6.32 3.69
CA TRP A 74 2.83 -7.09 4.32
C TRP A 74 3.20 -8.57 4.42
N LEU A 75 3.70 -9.19 3.34
CA LEU A 75 4.17 -10.59 3.35
C LEU A 75 5.26 -10.79 4.41
N ARG A 76 6.17 -9.82 4.57
CA ARG A 76 7.20 -9.85 5.61
C ARG A 76 6.62 -9.72 7.01
N ALA A 77 5.68 -8.81 7.21
CA ALA A 77 5.06 -8.56 8.51
C ALA A 77 4.23 -9.76 9.01
N GLU A 78 3.55 -10.46 8.11
CA GLU A 78 2.75 -11.65 8.41
C GLU A 78 3.58 -12.95 8.46
N GLY A 79 4.90 -12.88 8.26
CA GLY A 79 5.80 -14.04 8.31
C GLY A 79 5.70 -14.97 7.11
N VAL A 80 5.02 -14.56 6.04
CA VAL A 80 4.91 -15.32 4.78
C VAL A 80 6.22 -15.20 3.98
N LEU A 81 6.92 -14.06 4.09
CA LEU A 81 8.24 -13.84 3.51
C LEU A 81 9.30 -13.78 4.63
N GLU A 82 10.15 -14.80 4.72
CA GLU A 82 11.19 -14.91 5.76
C GLU A 82 12.50 -14.20 5.38
N ARG A 83 12.90 -14.27 4.12
CA ARG A 83 14.12 -13.66 3.62
C ARG A 83 13.83 -12.96 2.29
N PRO A 84 14.55 -11.87 1.97
CA PRO A 84 14.41 -11.22 0.67
C PRO A 84 14.62 -12.18 -0.52
N ASP A 85 15.55 -13.13 -0.37
CA ASP A 85 15.89 -14.12 -1.41
C ASP A 85 14.77 -15.14 -1.68
N ASP A 86 13.79 -15.26 -0.77
CA ASP A 86 12.66 -16.17 -0.94
C ASP A 86 11.61 -15.59 -1.92
N LEU A 87 11.68 -14.30 -2.24
CA LEU A 87 10.79 -13.66 -3.21
C LEU A 87 11.36 -13.81 -4.62
N LEU A 88 10.82 -14.74 -5.41
CA LEU A 88 11.29 -15.03 -6.77
C LEU A 88 10.68 -14.11 -7.83
N GLY A 89 9.50 -13.54 -7.55
CA GLY A 89 8.81 -12.66 -8.48
C GLY A 89 7.65 -11.91 -7.85
N LEU A 90 7.32 -10.76 -8.44
CA LEU A 90 6.18 -9.94 -8.07
C LEU A 90 5.55 -9.36 -9.34
N GLU A 91 4.28 -9.66 -9.57
CA GLU A 91 3.55 -9.20 -10.74
C GLU A 91 2.35 -8.35 -10.31
N ARG A 92 2.20 -7.17 -10.92
CA ARG A 92 1.11 -6.25 -10.65
C ARG A 92 0.17 -6.15 -11.83
N GLU A 93 -1.10 -6.41 -11.57
CA GLU A 93 -2.18 -6.21 -12.54
C GLU A 93 -3.36 -5.51 -11.89
N GLY A 94 -3.50 -4.20 -12.15
CA GLY A 94 -4.60 -3.39 -11.62
C GLY A 94 -4.68 -3.42 -10.09
N GLY A 95 -5.78 -3.98 -9.57
CA GLY A 95 -6.05 -4.14 -8.14
C GLY A 95 -5.47 -5.40 -7.51
N ARG A 96 -4.51 -6.07 -8.17
CA ARG A 96 -3.94 -7.34 -7.73
C ARG A 96 -2.41 -7.33 -7.77
N ILE A 97 -1.81 -7.98 -6.77
CA ILE A 97 -0.40 -8.34 -6.74
C ILE A 97 -0.30 -9.86 -6.59
N ALA A 98 0.51 -10.51 -7.43
CA ALA A 98 0.86 -11.91 -7.31
C ALA A 98 2.35 -12.05 -6.99
N ALA A 99 2.66 -12.69 -5.87
CA ALA A 99 4.01 -13.04 -5.48
C ALA A 99 4.29 -14.52 -5.77
N THR A 100 5.51 -14.82 -6.20
CA THR A 100 6.01 -16.18 -6.34
C THR A 100 7.11 -16.38 -5.32
N LEU A 101 6.97 -17.38 -4.47
CA LEU A 101 7.95 -17.67 -3.43
C LEU A 101 8.80 -18.89 -3.78
N GLY A 102 10.06 -18.86 -3.35
CA GLY A 102 10.95 -20.02 -3.40
C GLY A 102 10.55 -21.02 -2.32
N ALA A 103 10.70 -22.32 -2.60
CA ALA A 103 10.60 -23.32 -1.56
C ALA A 103 11.66 -23.03 -0.49
N ALA A 104 11.25 -22.98 0.78
CA ALA A 104 12.18 -22.86 1.90
C ALA A 104 13.20 -24.01 1.82
N ALA A 105 14.48 -23.66 1.69
CA ALA A 105 15.59 -24.61 1.67
C ALA A 105 15.86 -25.21 3.06
#